data_AF-A0A442RMQ5-F1
#
_entry.id   AF-A0A442RMQ5-F1
#
_cell.length_a   1.000
_cell.length_b   1.000
_cell.length_c   1.000
_cell.angle_alpha   90.00
_cell.angle_beta   90.00
_cell.angle_gamma   90.00
#
_symmetry.space_group_name_H-M   'P 1'
#
loop_
_entity.id
_entity.type
_entity.pdbx_description
1 polymer ?
#
loop_
_entity_poly.entity_id
_entity_poly.type
_entity_poly.pdbx_seq_one_letter_code
_entity_poly.pdbx_strand_id
1 'polypeptide(L)'
;MHDIAGAVPRVNSHSATANKKFTLSVKIEPDGETIHLEGRPAWAMQQLIDAGQRGCTPITHPGPRWSDYTFKLRKLGFVIETEYQSHSGPFAGNHGVYHLHSKVSIVQDMAAAA
;
A
#
# COMPACT_ATOMS: atom_id res chain seq x y z
N MET A 1 -17.35 28.34 28.61
CA MET A 1 -16.17 27.73 27.98
C MET A 1 -14.96 28.43 28.56
N HIS A 2 -14.17 27.75 29.39
CA HIS A 2 -12.96 28.33 29.95
C HIS A 2 -11.78 27.87 29.10
N ASP A 3 -11.01 28.84 28.58
CA ASP A 3 -9.73 28.58 27.93
C ASP A 3 -8.74 27.98 28.94
N ILE A 4 -8.06 26.91 28.54
CA ILE A 4 -7.02 26.27 29.35
C ILE A 4 -5.73 27.09 29.23
N ALA A 5 -5.37 27.81 30.30
CA ALA A 5 -4.09 28.51 30.40
C ALA A 5 -2.93 27.51 30.24
N GLY A 6 -2.16 27.61 29.15
CA GLY A 6 -1.01 26.74 28.86
C GLY A 6 -1.08 25.96 27.55
N ALA A 7 -2.14 26.10 26.74
CA ALA A 7 -2.19 25.49 25.42
C ALA A 7 -1.17 26.13 24.47
N VAL A 8 -0.07 25.40 24.20
CA VAL A 8 0.88 25.74 23.15
C VAL A 8 0.17 25.72 21.78
N PRO A 9 0.42 26.71 20.91
CA PRO A 9 -0.17 26.72 19.57
C PRO A 9 0.23 25.47 18.80
N ARG A 10 -0.74 24.85 18.12
CA ARG A 10 -0.49 23.67 17.29
C ARG A 10 0.54 24.02 16.22
N VAL A 11 1.72 23.40 16.28
CA VAL A 11 2.70 23.51 15.20
C VAL A 11 2.11 22.87 13.94
N ASN A 12 1.89 23.67 12.91
CA ASN A 12 1.65 23.16 11.57
C ASN A 12 2.95 22.55 11.04
N SER A 13 3.11 21.24 11.23
CA SER A 13 4.29 20.45 10.83
C SER A 13 4.33 20.16 9.31
N HIS A 14 3.68 20.97 8.49
CA HIS A 14 3.72 20.78 7.04
C HIS A 14 5.10 21.22 6.52
N SER A 15 5.90 20.24 6.09
CA SER A 15 7.22 20.48 5.51
C SER A 15 7.11 21.37 4.25
N ALA A 16 8.02 22.34 4.11
CA ALA A 16 8.09 23.23 2.95
C ALA A 16 8.67 22.54 1.69
N THR A 17 9.12 21.29 1.81
CA THR A 17 9.63 20.51 0.67
C THR A 17 8.48 19.83 -0.07
N ALA A 18 8.56 19.79 -1.40
CA ALA A 18 7.64 19.00 -2.22
C ALA A 18 7.61 17.55 -1.72
N ASN A 19 6.44 17.08 -1.30
CA ASN A 19 6.27 15.73 -0.77
C ASN A 19 6.42 14.72 -1.91
N LYS A 20 7.63 14.18 -2.07
CA LYS A 20 7.93 13.16 -3.08
C LYS A 20 7.31 11.84 -2.61
N LYS A 21 6.08 11.59 -3.05
CA LYS A 21 5.40 10.31 -2.80
C LYS A 21 6.07 9.22 -3.63
N PHE A 22 6.11 8.00 -3.09
CA PHE A 22 6.45 6.81 -3.87
C PHE A 22 5.40 6.61 -4.97
N THR A 23 5.82 6.37 -6.21
CA THR A 23 4.93 6.16 -7.35
C THR A 23 5.29 4.88 -8.07
N LEU A 24 4.28 4.22 -8.66
CA LEU A 24 4.44 3.00 -9.42
C LEU A 24 3.41 2.95 -10.55
N SER A 25 3.88 2.78 -11.78
CA SER A 25 3.04 2.62 -12.97
C SER A 25 2.97 1.12 -13.31
N VAL A 26 1.77 0.54 -13.30
CA VAL A 26 1.56 -0.90 -13.45
C VAL A 26 0.53 -1.16 -14.54
N LYS A 27 0.86 -2.01 -15.51
CA LYS A 27 -0.08 -2.48 -16.53
C LYS A 27 -0.64 -3.84 -16.13
N ILE A 28 -1.96 -4.00 -16.27
CA ILE A 28 -2.62 -5.32 -16.15
C ILE A 28 -2.49 -6.04 -17.50
N GLU A 29 -1.95 -7.26 -17.52
CA GLU A 29 -1.73 -8.03 -18.75
C GLU A 29 -2.94 -8.93 -19.09
N PRO A 30 -3.12 -9.29 -20.38
CA PRO A 30 -2.35 -8.86 -21.56
C PRO A 30 -2.76 -7.47 -22.11
N ASP A 31 -4.05 -7.14 -22.01
CA ASP A 31 -4.66 -5.98 -22.71
C ASP A 31 -5.28 -4.96 -21.75
N GLY A 32 -4.93 -5.02 -20.46
CA GLY A 32 -5.44 -4.10 -19.45
C GLY A 32 -4.78 -2.72 -19.48
N GLU A 33 -5.40 -1.79 -18.75
CA GLU A 33 -4.95 -0.40 -18.64
C GLU A 33 -3.67 -0.28 -17.79
N THR A 34 -2.85 0.72 -18.11
CA THR A 34 -1.75 1.16 -17.25
C THR A 34 -2.31 2.07 -16.16
N ILE A 35 -2.15 1.64 -14.91
CA ILE A 35 -2.65 2.34 -13.73
C ILE A 35 -1.47 2.99 -13.00
N HIS A 36 -1.57 4.30 -12.79
CA HIS A 36 -0.61 5.06 -11.99
C HIS A 36 -1.00 5.03 -10.52
N LEU A 37 -0.13 4.47 -9.68
CA LEU A 37 -0.30 4.38 -8.25
C LEU A 37 0.62 5.37 -7.54
N GLU A 38 0.15 5.91 -6.41
CA GLU A 38 0.96 6.76 -5.53
C GLU A 38 0.89 6.32 -4.06
N GLY A 39 1.90 6.71 -3.28
CA GLY A 39 1.98 6.53 -1.85
C GLY A 39 1.92 5.06 -1.41
N ARG A 40 1.02 4.77 -0.45
CA ARG A 40 0.92 3.45 0.18
C ARG A 40 0.31 2.38 -0.73
N PRO A 41 -0.72 2.64 -1.56
CA PRO A 41 -1.16 1.69 -2.58
C PRO A 41 -0.05 1.31 -3.57
N ALA A 42 0.77 2.28 -4.03
CA ALA A 42 1.92 2.01 -4.89
C ALA A 42 2.93 1.08 -4.21
N TRP A 43 3.30 1.39 -2.97
CA TRP A 43 4.18 0.54 -2.17
C TRP A 43 3.60 -0.86 -2.00
N ALA A 44 2.32 -0.98 -1.63
CA ALA A 44 1.68 -2.27 -1.43
C ALA A 44 1.64 -3.12 -2.70
N MET A 45 1.41 -2.50 -3.87
CA MET A 45 1.47 -3.18 -5.16
C MET A 45 2.87 -3.71 -5.45
N GLN A 46 3.92 -2.90 -5.23
CA GLN A 46 5.31 -3.36 -5.39
C GLN A 46 5.59 -4.59 -4.53
N GLN A 47 5.22 -4.54 -3.24
CA GLN A 47 5.41 -5.67 -2.32
C GLN A 47 4.66 -6.93 -2.79
N LEU A 48 3.43 -6.78 -3.30
CA LEU A 48 2.64 -7.90 -3.82
C LEU A 48 3.29 -8.53 -5.06
N ILE A 49 3.81 -7.71 -5.97
CA ILE A 49 4.55 -8.17 -7.15
C ILE A 49 5.80 -8.94 -6.71
N ASP A 50 6.59 -8.37 -5.80
CA ASP A 50 7.84 -8.97 -5.32
C ASP A 50 7.60 -10.27 -4.53
N ALA A 51 6.50 -10.33 -3.76
CA ALA A 51 6.13 -11.53 -3.01
C ALA A 51 5.60 -12.66 -3.92
N GLY A 52 5.05 -12.31 -5.10
CA GLY A 52 4.44 -13.25 -6.02
C GLY A 52 3.37 -14.12 -5.34
N GLN A 53 3.40 -15.43 -5.59
CA GLN A 53 2.40 -16.36 -5.05
C GLN A 53 2.41 -16.48 -3.52
N ARG A 54 3.54 -16.19 -2.86
CA ARG A 54 3.65 -16.23 -1.39
C ARG A 54 2.72 -15.20 -0.72
N GLY A 55 2.42 -14.11 -1.42
CA GLY A 55 1.60 -13.04 -0.90
C GLY A 55 2.27 -12.23 0.23
N CYS A 56 1.54 -11.23 0.69
CA CYS A 56 1.99 -10.30 1.71
C CYS A 56 1.14 -10.42 2.98
N THR A 57 1.78 -10.42 4.15
CA THR A 57 1.11 -10.32 5.45
C THR A 57 1.75 -9.18 6.25
N PRO A 58 1.00 -8.50 7.14
CA PRO A 58 1.56 -7.52 8.08
C PRO A 58 2.74 -8.04 8.91
N ILE A 59 2.85 -9.36 9.09
CA ILE A 59 3.95 -9.99 9.83
C ILE A 59 5.28 -9.89 9.07
N THR A 60 5.29 -10.20 7.78
CA THR A 60 6.52 -10.23 6.97
C THR A 60 6.77 -8.94 6.19
N HIS A 61 5.71 -8.18 5.91
CA HIS A 61 5.78 -6.90 5.21
C HIS A 61 5.03 -5.85 6.04
N PRO A 62 5.66 -5.29 7.09
CA PRO A 62 4.98 -4.39 8.00
C PRO A 62 4.49 -3.14 7.26
N GLY A 63 3.18 -2.91 7.33
CA GLY A 63 2.50 -1.77 6.72
C GLY A 63 1.32 -1.36 7.60
N PRO A 64 1.05 -0.06 7.80
CA PRO A 64 0.09 0.38 8.81
C PRO A 64 -1.33 -0.14 8.57
N ARG A 65 -1.76 -0.29 7.31
CA ARG A 65 -3.12 -0.72 6.95
C ARG A 65 -3.16 -1.48 5.61
N TRP A 66 -2.78 -2.75 5.61
CA TRP A 66 -2.86 -3.59 4.40
C TRP A 66 -4.26 -3.67 3.79
N SER A 67 -5.31 -3.83 4.61
CA SER A 67 -6.68 -3.91 4.12
C SER A 67 -7.13 -2.66 3.36
N ASP A 68 -6.70 -1.46 3.76
CA ASP A 68 -7.03 -0.21 3.05
C ASP A 68 -6.30 -0.15 1.70
N TYR A 69 -5.04 -0.55 1.66
CA TYR A 69 -4.24 -0.51 0.43
C TYR A 69 -4.81 -1.50 -0.59
N THR A 70 -5.09 -2.73 -0.19
CA THR A 70 -5.67 -3.75 -1.08
C THR A 70 -7.10 -3.44 -1.48
N PHE A 71 -7.90 -2.82 -0.61
CA PHE A 71 -9.22 -2.32 -0.97
C PHE A 71 -9.15 -1.27 -2.09
N LYS A 72 -8.20 -0.32 -2.01
CA LYS A 72 -7.98 0.68 -3.06
C LYS A 72 -7.50 0.05 -4.37
N LEU A 73 -6.57 -0.90 -4.30
CA LEU A 73 -6.10 -1.62 -5.48
C LEU A 73 -7.22 -2.43 -6.15
N ARG A 74 -8.08 -3.10 -5.37
CA ARG A 74 -9.25 -3.82 -5.90
C ARG A 74 -10.23 -2.90 -6.64
N LYS A 75 -10.44 -1.68 -6.13
CA LYS A 75 -11.25 -0.66 -6.82
C LYS A 75 -10.69 -0.23 -8.16
N LEU A 76 -9.37 -0.33 -8.33
CA LEU A 76 -8.68 -0.05 -9.59
C LEU A 76 -8.67 -1.25 -10.55
N GLY A 77 -9.32 -2.37 -10.19
CA GLY A 77 -9.45 -3.55 -11.04
C GLY A 77 -8.41 -4.64 -10.81
N PHE A 78 -7.49 -4.49 -9.86
CA PHE A 78 -6.56 -5.57 -9.51
C PHE A 78 -7.26 -6.68 -8.73
N VAL A 79 -7.08 -7.92 -9.18
CA VAL A 79 -7.61 -9.12 -8.52
C VAL A 79 -6.64 -9.50 -7.40
N ILE A 80 -7.07 -9.23 -6.16
CA ILE A 80 -6.30 -9.52 -4.95
C ILE A 80 -7.17 -10.35 -4.01
N GLU A 81 -6.70 -11.53 -3.62
CA GLU A 81 -7.33 -12.38 -2.61
C GLU A 81 -6.86 -12.00 -1.20
N THR A 82 -7.70 -12.24 -0.20
CA THR A 82 -7.27 -12.25 1.21
C THR A 82 -7.55 -13.63 1.79
N GLU A 83 -6.48 -14.37 2.04
CA GLU A 83 -6.51 -15.60 2.84
C GLU A 83 -6.34 -15.21 4.32
N TYR A 84 -7.12 -15.79 5.21
CA TYR A 84 -6.97 -15.56 6.65
C TYR A 84 -6.16 -16.69 7.28
N GLN A 85 -4.98 -16.35 7.80
CA GLN A 85 -4.12 -17.28 8.51
C GLN A 85 -4.22 -17.06 10.02
N SER A 86 -4.50 -18.13 10.75
CA SER A 86 -4.45 -18.15 12.21
C SER A 86 -3.00 -18.30 12.70
N HIS A 87 -2.65 -17.60 13.77
CA HIS A 87 -1.38 -17.80 14.46
C HIS A 87 -1.61 -18.05 15.95
N SER A 88 -0.72 -18.84 16.54
CA SER A 88 -0.73 -19.19 17.97
C SER A 88 0.21 -18.29 18.79
N GLY A 89 0.25 -18.53 20.11
CA GLY A 89 1.08 -17.78 21.06
C GLY A 89 0.26 -16.88 22.00
N PRO A 90 0.92 -16.07 22.85
CA PRO A 90 0.25 -15.24 23.86
C PRO A 90 -0.72 -14.20 23.28
N PHE A 91 -0.55 -13.86 21.99
CA PHE A 91 -1.39 -12.92 21.25
C PHE A 91 -2.00 -13.60 20.03
N ALA A 92 -2.62 -14.78 20.23
CA ALA A 92 -3.24 -15.54 19.14
C ALA A 92 -4.32 -14.73 18.42
N GLY A 93 -4.44 -14.94 17.11
CA GLY A 93 -5.39 -14.22 16.27
C GLY A 93 -5.33 -14.65 14.81
N ASN A 94 -6.11 -13.95 13.97
CA ASN A 94 -6.12 -14.15 12.53
C ASN A 94 -5.59 -12.89 11.84
N HIS A 95 -4.79 -13.07 10.81
CA HIS A 95 -4.35 -11.97 9.96
C HIS A 95 -4.50 -12.32 8.48
N GLY A 96 -4.63 -11.30 7.65
CA GLY A 96 -4.74 -11.48 6.21
C GLY A 96 -3.37 -11.71 5.57
N VAL A 97 -3.30 -12.72 4.70
CA VAL A 97 -2.29 -12.87 3.66
C VAL A 97 -2.93 -12.45 2.34
N TYR A 98 -2.33 -11.49 1.65
CA TYR A 98 -2.87 -10.91 0.43
C TYR A 98 -2.11 -11.43 -0.78
N HIS A 99 -2.84 -11.99 -1.75
CA HIS A 99 -2.26 -12.59 -2.95
C HIS A 99 -2.70 -11.82 -4.18
N LEU A 100 -1.75 -11.40 -5.01
CA LEU A 100 -2.04 -10.77 -6.29
C LEU A 100 -2.22 -11.84 -7.36
N HIS A 101 -3.44 -11.93 -7.90
CA HIS A 101 -3.79 -12.86 -8.97
C HIS A 101 -3.76 -12.21 -10.36
N SER A 102 -3.92 -10.89 -10.43
CA SER A 102 -3.72 -10.16 -11.68
C SER A 102 -2.28 -10.33 -12.16
N LYS A 103 -2.12 -10.79 -13.41
CA LYS A 103 -0.83 -10.73 -14.09
C LYS A 103 -0.55 -9.26 -14.42
N VAL A 104 0.58 -8.75 -13.97
CA VAL A 104 0.94 -7.34 -14.13
C VAL A 104 2.39 -7.18 -14.55
N SER A 105 2.67 -6.08 -15.23
CA SER A 105 4.01 -5.63 -15.60
C SER A 105 4.23 -4.23 -15.04
N ILE A 106 5.41 -3.98 -14.44
CA ILE A 106 5.82 -2.62 -14.07
C ILE A 106 6.21 -1.89 -15.35
N VAL A 107 5.57 -0.76 -15.61
CA VAL A 107 5.93 0.13 -16.71
C VAL A 107 6.99 1.08 -16.19
N GLN A 108 8.21 0.99 -16.69
CA GLN A 108 9.25 1.98 -16.37
C GLN A 108 8.79 3.34 -16.89
N ASP A 109 8.44 4.22 -15.96
CA ASP A 109 8.22 5.62 -16.27
C ASP A 109 9.59 6.26 -16.50
N MET A 110 9.90 6.60 -17.75
CA MET A 110 11.15 7.23 -18.17
C MET A 110 11.15 8.72 -17.77
N ALA A 111 10.85 9.03 -16.51
CA ALA A 111 10.65 10.40 -16.01
C ALA A 111 11.57 10.74 -14.82
N ALA A 112 12.74 10.10 -14.72
CA ALA A 112 13.74 10.41 -13.70
C ALA A 112 15.18 10.51 -14.26
N ALA A 113 15.34 11.11 -15.44
CA ALA A 113 16.63 11.54 -15.95
C ALA A 113 16.49 12.90 -16.67
N ALA A 114 16.51 13.98 -15.90
CA ALA A 114 16.86 15.34 -16.34
C ALA A 114 17.25 16.17 -15.12
#